data_AF-A0A1F8N9J4-F1
#
_entry.id   AF-A0A1F8N9J4-F1
#
_cell.length_a   1.000
_cell.length_b   1.000
_cell.length_c   1.000
_cell.angle_alpha   90.00
_cell.angle_beta   90.00
_cell.angle_gamma   90.00
#
_symmetry.space_group_name_H-M   'P 1'
#
loop_
_entity.id
_entity.type
_entity.pdbx_description
1 polymer ?
#
loop_
_entity_poly.entity_id
_entity_poly.type
_entity_poly.pdbx_seq_one_letter_code
_entity_poly.pdbx_strand_id
1 'polypeptide(L)'
;GTLYSANYSLVGRPDYLVNQGGKIIPIEVKSGVAPVYPYSSQLYQLAAYGLLVREHFGQTPPYGILKYRDRAVEIPFTPRLLDEVAAVLEEIQTDSTAESVDRSHQEPNRCRACGFRTACDQRLP
;
A
#
# COMPACT_ATOMS: atom_id res chain seq x y z
N GLY A 1 -1.26 14.93 7.74
CA GLY A 1 0.20 15.11 7.82
C GLY A 1 0.88 13.82 7.40
N THR A 2 2.20 13.84 7.21
CA THR A 2 2.97 12.62 7.00
C THR A 2 3.02 11.81 8.29
N LEU A 3 2.79 10.51 8.19
CA LEU A 3 2.93 9.54 9.27
C LEU A 3 4.21 8.73 9.05
N TYR A 4 4.80 8.28 10.16
CA TYR A 4 6.03 7.49 10.17
C TYR A 4 5.87 6.31 11.13
N SER A 5 6.45 5.18 10.73
CA SER A 5 6.60 3.98 11.54
C SER A 5 8.07 3.55 11.51
N ALA A 6 8.66 3.46 12.70
CA ALA A 6 10.01 2.92 12.85
C ALA A 6 9.99 1.39 12.74
N ASN A 7 8.94 0.73 13.24
CA ASN A 7 8.86 -0.73 13.24
C ASN A 7 8.76 -1.31 11.82
N TYR A 8 8.12 -0.58 10.90
CA TYR A 8 7.96 -1.00 9.50
C TYR A 8 8.89 -0.25 8.54
N SER A 9 9.77 0.62 9.04
CA SER A 9 10.58 1.53 8.21
C SER A 9 9.74 2.25 7.14
N LEU A 10 8.51 2.65 7.51
CA LEU A 10 7.49 3.10 6.58
C LEU A 10 7.16 4.57 6.83
N VAL A 11 7.14 5.35 5.76
CA VAL A 11 6.64 6.72 5.76
C VAL A 11 5.52 6.85 4.75
N GLY A 12 4.45 7.55 5.11
CA GLY A 12 3.30 7.69 4.23
C GLY A 12 2.42 8.87 4.61
N ARG A 13 1.78 9.46 3.61
CA ARG A 13 0.82 10.54 3.80
C ARG A 13 -0.52 10.10 3.21
N PRO A 14 -1.48 9.63 4.04
CA PRO A 14 -2.84 9.41 3.60
C PRO A 14 -3.44 10.71 3.04
N ASP A 15 -4.30 10.61 2.02
CA ASP A 15 -5.02 11.78 1.50
C ASP A 15 -5.87 12.42 2.60
N TYR A 16 -6.59 11.60 3.37
CA TYR A 16 -7.33 12.03 4.55
C TYR A 16 -7.21 11.04 5.71
N LEU A 17 -7.30 11.59 6.91
CA LEU A 17 -7.59 10.86 8.14
C LEU A 17 -8.85 11.47 8.73
N VAL A 18 -9.86 10.66 9.00
CA VAL A 18 -11.12 11.12 9.60
C VAL A 18 -11.33 10.46 10.95
N ASN A 19 -11.86 11.19 11.91
CA ASN A 19 -12.30 10.61 13.18
C ASN A 19 -13.76 10.17 13.04
N GLN A 20 -14.02 8.88 13.18
CA GLN A 20 -15.36 8.31 13.24
C GLN A 20 -15.53 7.53 14.54
N GLY A 21 -16.39 8.04 15.44
CA GLY A 21 -16.67 7.38 16.72
C GLY A 21 -15.42 7.17 17.59
N GLY A 22 -14.45 8.10 17.52
CA GLY A 22 -13.18 8.01 18.23
C GLY A 22 -12.08 7.25 17.49
N LYS A 23 -12.39 6.59 16.36
CA LYS A 23 -11.41 5.86 15.56
C LYS A 23 -10.89 6.70 14.40
N ILE A 24 -9.59 6.62 14.16
CA ILE A 24 -8.93 7.31 13.03
C ILE A 24 -8.96 6.41 11.79
N ILE A 25 -9.75 6.78 10.79
CA ILE A 25 -9.95 6.01 9.57
C ILE A 25 -9.15 6.65 8.41
N PRO A 26 -8.21 5.92 7.79
CA PRO A 26 -7.50 6.41 6.62
C PRO A 26 -8.37 6.32 5.36
N ILE A 27 -8.29 7.36 4.53
CA ILE A 27 -8.95 7.42 3.22
C ILE A 27 -7.89 7.68 2.16
N GLU A 28 -7.95 6.87 1.09
CA GLU A 28 -7.11 6.98 -0.10
C GLU A 28 -8.00 7.27 -1.32
N VAL A 29 -7.70 8.35 -2.05
CA VAL A 29 -8.48 8.77 -3.22
C VAL A 29 -7.87 8.22 -4.50
N LYS A 30 -8.72 7.66 -5.35
CA LYS A 30 -8.38 7.20 -6.71
C LYS A 30 -9.16 8.02 -7.74
N SER A 31 -8.44 8.56 -8.72
CA SER A 31 -9.03 9.39 -9.78
C SER A 31 -9.89 8.58 -10.78
N GLY A 32 -9.64 7.27 -10.88
CA GLY A 32 -10.36 6.36 -11.75
C GLY A 32 -11.73 5.94 -11.23
N VAL A 33 -12.51 5.30 -12.11
CA VAL A 33 -13.71 4.54 -11.75
C VAL A 33 -13.29 3.30 -10.96
N ALA A 34 -14.09 2.92 -9.99
CA ALA A 34 -13.82 1.73 -9.22
C ALA A 34 -13.83 0.47 -10.12
N PRO A 35 -12.79 -0.38 -10.06
CA PRO A 35 -12.88 -1.71 -10.64
C PRO A 35 -13.95 -2.54 -9.90
N VAL A 36 -14.36 -3.68 -10.49
CA VAL A 36 -15.29 -4.61 -9.83
C VAL A 36 -14.78 -4.98 -8.44
N TYR A 37 -13.48 -5.29 -8.35
CA TYR A 37 -12.74 -5.50 -7.10
C TYR A 37 -11.50 -4.61 -7.09
N PRO A 38 -11.18 -3.94 -5.96
CA PRO A 38 -9.93 -3.20 -5.82
C PRO A 38 -8.71 -4.05 -6.15
N TYR A 39 -7.70 -3.46 -6.79
CA TYR A 39 -6.45 -4.16 -7.07
C TYR A 39 -5.66 -4.41 -5.79
N SER A 40 -4.91 -5.51 -5.71
CA SER A 40 -4.09 -5.83 -4.53
C SER A 40 -3.14 -4.70 -4.13
N SER A 41 -2.56 -3.98 -5.10
CA SER A 41 -1.72 -2.82 -4.82
C SER A 41 -2.46 -1.68 -4.11
N GLN A 42 -3.75 -1.46 -4.43
CA GLN A 42 -4.58 -0.46 -3.76
C GLN A 42 -4.95 -0.90 -2.34
N LEU A 43 -5.23 -2.19 -2.16
CA LEU A 43 -5.47 -2.78 -0.84
C LEU A 43 -4.22 -2.64 0.04
N TYR A 44 -3.05 -2.99 -0.49
CA TYR A 44 -1.78 -2.95 0.25
C TYR A 44 -1.38 -1.53 0.62
N GLN A 45 -1.53 -0.58 -0.32
CA GLN A 45 -1.27 0.83 -0.03
C GLN A 45 -2.18 1.35 1.10
N LEU A 46 -3.48 1.04 1.06
CA LEU A 46 -4.41 1.48 2.10
C LEU A 46 -4.13 0.79 3.45
N ALA A 47 -3.82 -0.51 3.44
CA ALA A 47 -3.47 -1.26 4.64
C ALA A 47 -2.15 -0.79 5.27
N ALA A 48 -1.18 -0.33 4.46
CA ALA A 48 0.03 0.34 4.94
C ALA A 48 -0.30 1.59 5.76
N TYR A 49 -1.33 2.36 5.36
CA TYR A 49 -1.84 3.46 6.20
C TYR A 49 -2.51 2.96 7.48
N GLY A 50 -3.16 1.81 7.46
CA GLY A 50 -3.65 1.14 8.68
C GLY A 50 -2.52 0.88 9.68
N LEU A 51 -1.37 0.37 9.20
CA LEU A 51 -0.16 0.17 10.03
C LEU A 51 0.37 1.50 10.59
N LEU A 52 0.46 2.54 9.75
CA LEU A 52 0.92 3.87 10.18
C LEU A 52 0.00 4.51 11.22
N VAL A 53 -1.32 4.38 11.04
CA VAL A 53 -2.30 4.88 12.02
C VAL A 53 -2.15 4.14 13.34
N ARG A 54 -1.96 2.81 13.30
CA ARG A 54 -1.74 2.00 14.50
C ARG A 54 -0.54 2.46 15.30
N GLU A 55 0.59 2.69 14.64
CA GLU A 55 1.81 3.10 15.33
C GLU A 55 1.76 4.55 15.81
N HIS A 56 1.27 5.47 14.97
CA HIS A 56 1.29 6.89 15.29
C HIS A 56 0.24 7.30 16.32
N PHE A 57 -0.94 6.67 16.31
CA PHE A 57 -2.06 7.03 17.19
C PHE A 57 -2.36 5.99 18.27
N GLY A 58 -1.63 4.87 18.31
CA GLY A 58 -1.87 3.78 19.27
C GLY A 58 -3.21 3.07 19.09
N GLN A 59 -3.83 3.18 17.91
CA GLN A 59 -5.17 2.65 17.63
C GLN A 59 -5.17 1.85 16.33
N THR A 60 -5.67 0.62 16.35
CA THR A 60 -5.86 -0.16 15.13
C THR A 60 -7.19 0.23 14.47
N PRO A 61 -7.18 0.88 13.30
CA PRO A 61 -8.41 1.11 12.55
C PRO A 61 -9.02 -0.23 12.13
N PRO A 62 -10.35 -0.40 12.22
CA PRO A 62 -11.01 -1.64 11.79
C PRO A 62 -11.06 -1.77 10.26
N TYR A 63 -10.98 -0.65 9.54
CA TYR A 63 -11.00 -0.57 8.09
C TYR A 63 -10.36 0.73 7.60
N GLY A 64 -10.12 0.81 6.30
CA GLY A 64 -9.86 2.06 5.56
C GLY A 64 -10.86 2.24 4.43
N ILE A 65 -10.81 3.39 3.76
CA ILE A 65 -11.72 3.70 2.64
C ILE A 65 -10.92 3.96 1.36
N LEU A 66 -11.23 3.21 0.30
CA LEU A 66 -10.84 3.58 -1.07
C LEU A 66 -11.95 4.44 -1.67
N LYS A 67 -11.66 5.71 -1.93
CA LYS A 67 -12.61 6.65 -2.55
C LYS A 67 -12.28 6.80 -4.04
N TYR A 68 -13.06 6.11 -4.87
CA TYR A 68 -13.01 6.27 -6.33
C TYR A 68 -13.89 7.44 -6.79
N ARG A 69 -13.81 7.75 -8.07
CA ARG A 69 -14.60 8.83 -8.68
C ARG A 69 -16.11 8.60 -8.57
N ASP A 70 -16.55 7.35 -8.70
CA ASP A 70 -17.95 6.94 -8.78
C ASP A 70 -18.49 6.32 -7.48
N ARG A 71 -17.62 5.76 -6.63
CA ARG A 71 -18.02 5.13 -5.35
C ARG A 71 -16.91 5.10 -4.31
N ALA A 72 -17.30 4.90 -3.05
CA ALA A 72 -16.38 4.59 -1.96
C ALA A 72 -16.55 3.12 -1.54
N VAL A 73 -15.44 2.47 -1.18
CA VAL A 73 -15.42 1.08 -0.73
C VAL A 73 -14.66 1.00 0.59
N GLU A 74 -15.31 0.44 1.61
CA GLU A 74 -14.67 0.13 2.89
C GLU A 74 -13.89 -1.18 2.78
N ILE A 75 -12.64 -1.15 3.22
CA ILE A 75 -11.73 -2.29 3.19
C ILE A 75 -11.39 -2.69 4.63
N PRO A 76 -11.90 -3.82 5.13
CA PRO A 76 -11.56 -4.32 6.46
C PRO A 76 -10.06 -4.60 6.58
N PHE A 77 -9.45 -4.13 7.66
CA PHE A 77 -8.07 -4.45 8.00
C PHE A 77 -8.03 -5.76 8.78
N THR A 78 -8.17 -6.86 8.06
CA THR A 78 -8.02 -8.19 8.64
C THR A 78 -6.57 -8.41 9.09
N PRO A 79 -6.32 -9.23 10.13
CA PRO A 79 -4.96 -9.58 10.54
C PRO A 79 -4.12 -10.08 9.37
N ARG A 80 -4.69 -10.98 8.56
CA ARG A 80 -4.07 -11.51 7.35
C ARG A 80 -3.60 -10.40 6.39
N LEU A 81 -4.44 -9.41 6.08
CA LEU A 81 -4.05 -8.32 5.15
C LEU A 81 -2.92 -7.47 5.75
N LEU A 82 -2.96 -7.19 7.05
CA LEU A 82 -1.91 -6.43 7.72
C LEU A 82 -0.59 -7.21 7.77
N ASP A 83 -0.64 -8.52 7.99
CA ASP A 83 0.52 -9.40 8.01
C ASP A 83 1.11 -9.56 6.60
N GLU A 84 0.28 -9.70 5.56
CA GLU A 84 0.70 -9.71 4.15
C GLU A 84 1.46 -8.41 3.80
N VAL A 85 0.96 -7.25 4.21
CA VAL A 85 1.65 -5.96 3.98
C VAL A 85 2.94 -5.86 4.78
N ALA A 86 2.95 -6.30 6.04
CA ALA A 86 4.16 -6.30 6.86
C ALA A 86 5.26 -7.17 6.24
N ALA A 87 4.92 -8.35 5.72
CA ALA A 87 5.86 -9.23 5.04
C ALA A 87 6.44 -8.57 3.77
N VAL A 88 5.60 -7.93 2.94
CA VAL A 88 6.10 -7.20 1.76
C VAL A 88 7.04 -6.04 2.15
N LEU A 89 6.77 -5.35 3.26
CA LEU A 89 7.67 -4.29 3.74
C LEU A 89 9.01 -4.85 4.23
N GLU A 90 9.03 -6.04 4.81
CA GLU A 90 10.26 -6.74 5.20
C GLU A 90 11.06 -7.21 3.98
N GLU A 91 10.39 -7.73 2.95
CA GLU A 91 11.02 -8.08 1.66
C GLU A 91 11.68 -6.85 1.03
N ILE A 92 10.97 -5.71 0.95
CA ILE A 92 11.51 -4.45 0.43
C ILE A 92 12.74 -4.00 1.21
N GLN A 93 12.71 -4.10 2.54
CA GLN A 93 13.86 -3.73 3.38
C GLN A 93 15.06 -4.64 3.12
N THR A 94 14.84 -5.94 3.03
CA THR A 94 15.88 -6.92 2.69
C THR A 94 16.52 -6.59 1.33
N ASP A 95 15.69 -6.41 0.30
CA ASP A 95 16.11 -6.10 -1.06
C ASP A 95 16.86 -4.76 -1.17
N SER A 96 16.53 -3.78 -0.33
CA SER A 96 17.17 -2.46 -0.35
C SER A 96 18.67 -2.47 -0.02
N THR A 97 19.14 -3.55 0.62
CA THR A 97 20.56 -3.75 0.98
C THR A 97 21.25 -4.83 0.14
N ALA A 98 20.51 -5.49 -0.76
CA ALA A 98 21.04 -6.53 -1.62
C ALA A 98 21.92 -5.94 -2.72
N GLU A 99 22.94 -6.70 -3.13
CA GLU A 99 23.80 -6.32 -4.27
C GLU A 99 23.03 -6.26 -5.59
N SER A 100 22.03 -7.13 -5.73
CA SER A 100 21.14 -7.18 -6.89
C SER A 100 19.76 -7.68 -6.48
N VAL A 101 18.73 -7.25 -7.23
CA VAL A 101 17.34 -7.63 -7.00
C VAL A 101 16.72 -8.03 -8.34
N ASP A 102 16.10 -9.19 -8.37
CA ASP A 102 15.45 -9.73 -9.56
C ASP A 102 14.08 -9.08 -9.81
N ARG A 103 13.64 -9.12 -11.06
CA ARG A 103 12.30 -8.68 -11.45
C ARG A 103 11.23 -9.57 -10.80
N SER A 104 10.26 -8.94 -10.15
CA SER A 104 9.25 -9.59 -9.31
C SER A 104 7.96 -10.08 -9.99
N HIS A 105 7.87 -10.09 -11.31
CA HIS A 105 6.63 -10.44 -12.03
C HIS A 105 6.94 -11.11 -13.37
N GLN A 106 6.00 -11.82 -13.99
CA GLN A 106 6.12 -12.38 -15.36
C GLN A 106 5.23 -11.67 -16.40
N GLU A 107 4.84 -10.43 -16.10
CA GLU A 107 3.90 -9.64 -16.92
C GLU A 107 4.60 -8.65 -17.89
N PRO A 108 4.56 -8.86 -19.23
CA PRO A 108 5.24 -7.97 -20.18
C PRO A 108 4.76 -6.51 -20.12
N ASN A 109 3.45 -6.30 -19.88
CA ASN A 109 2.87 -4.95 -19.80
C ASN A 109 3.48 -4.12 -18.66
N ARG A 110 3.74 -4.73 -17.49
CA ARG A 110 4.43 -4.07 -16.37
C ARG A 110 5.88 -3.75 -16.74
N CYS A 111 6.57 -4.65 -17.42
CA CYS A 111 7.93 -4.41 -17.91
C CYS A 111 7.99 -3.25 -18.91
N ARG A 112 6.99 -3.08 -19.78
CA ARG A 112 6.97 -1.98 -20.77
C ARG A 112 6.77 -0.60 -20.13
N ALA A 113 5.99 -0.53 -19.05
CA ALA A 113 5.73 0.70 -18.32
C ALA A 113 6.76 0.99 -17.19
N CYS A 114 7.71 0.08 -16.94
CA CYS A 114 8.67 0.21 -15.85
C CYS A 114 9.73 1.29 -16.14
N GLY A 115 9.92 2.23 -15.21
CA GLY A 115 10.92 3.30 -15.32
C GLY A 115 12.38 2.80 -15.38
N PHE A 116 12.64 1.58 -14.90
CA PHE A 116 13.97 0.95 -14.93
C PHE A 116 14.21 0.07 -16.15
N ARG A 117 13.27 -0.01 -17.10
CA ARG A 117 13.31 -0.95 -18.24
C ARG A 117 14.60 -0.90 -19.05
N THR A 118 15.19 0.28 -19.24
CA THR A 118 16.41 0.45 -20.04
C THR A 118 17.64 -0.15 -19.36
N ALA A 119 17.67 -0.15 -18.02
CA ALA A 119 18.76 -0.69 -17.20
C ALA A 119 18.51 -2.12 -16.70
N CYS A 120 17.27 -2.62 -16.76
CA CYS A 120 16.92 -3.97 -16.36
C CYS A 120 17.32 -5.00 -17.42
N ASP A 121 18.25 -5.88 -17.08
CA ASP A 121 18.73 -7.03 -17.87
C ASP A 121 17.71 -8.19 -17.92
N GLN A 122 16.75 -8.22 -17.00
CA GLN A 122 15.66 -9.20 -16.93
C GLN A 122 14.34 -8.74 -17.60
N ARG A 123 14.38 -7.68 -18.41
CA ARG A 123 13.17 -7.10 -19.01
C ARG A 123 12.45 -8.08 -19.95
N LEU A 124 11.12 -8.11 -19.85
CA LEU A 124 10.28 -8.82 -20.80
C LEU A 124 9.96 -7.98 -22.06
N PRO A 125 9.62 -8.63 -23.19
CA PRO A 125 9.22 -7.97 -24.44
C PRO A 125 8.13 -6.90 -24.29
#